data_AF-A0A395T4B0-F1
#
_entry.id   AF-A0A395T4B0-F1
#
_cell.length_a   1.000
_cell.length_b   1.000
_cell.length_c   1.000
_cell.angle_alpha   90.00
_cell.angle_beta   90.00
_cell.angle_gamma   90.00
#
_symmetry.space_group_name_H-M   'P 1'
#
loop_
_entity.id
_entity.type
_entity.pdbx_description
1 polymer ?
#
loop_
_entity_poly.entity_id
_entity_poly.type
_entity_poly.pdbx_seq_one_letter_code
_entity_poly.pdbx_strand_id
1 'polypeptide(L)'
;MLEHVVEPILQMLMLNPRDDIALPNYSSDYDAHLIRRFVPSPVQDTYAALRTLNLELVRLPELVSNPTIGSFRMKFWQESIDNTFAGRPPREPICILLHKSLQDLEARDGSSAKKSIKFWISRLIKTREKHMSNRPFANLASLEEYAENTYSTLMYATLASLPLKSMHVDHLASHIGKACGITAVLRGIPVLAAPPSPVNTPTGQVPPAREPAILLPLDAMADAGVKEEEVFRQGPNAPGLQDAVFQVATRANDHLITAREMLKRLKAGEDPGHEFEHQGEGEHFYGEGSDTLSEIRQGFGVLLEATPSAQYLQRLEQADFNPFAVKTAGWKLPWSIWQALSKERI
;
A
#
# COMPACT_ATOMS: atom_id res chain seq x y z
N MET A 1 -8.06 1.09 -28.39
CA MET A 1 -6.92 1.91 -27.88
C MET A 1 -6.79 1.81 -26.36
N LEU A 2 -7.88 1.89 -25.59
CA LEU A 2 -7.84 1.75 -24.13
C LEU A 2 -7.60 0.33 -23.60
N GLU A 3 -8.07 -0.70 -24.31
CA GLU A 3 -7.79 -2.10 -23.93
C GLU A 3 -6.29 -2.38 -23.85
N HIS A 4 -5.49 -1.91 -24.82
CA HIS A 4 -4.03 -2.06 -24.82
C HIS A 4 -3.30 -1.36 -23.66
N VAL A 5 -3.96 -0.48 -22.92
CA VAL A 5 -3.40 0.24 -21.74
C VAL A 5 -3.90 -0.39 -20.43
N VAL A 6 -5.18 -0.74 -20.39
CA VAL A 6 -5.82 -1.35 -19.21
C VAL A 6 -5.35 -2.79 -19.03
N GLU A 7 -5.18 -3.55 -20.10
CA GLU A 7 -4.80 -4.97 -20.04
C GLU A 7 -3.43 -5.19 -19.40
N PRO A 8 -2.34 -4.47 -19.75
CA PRO A 8 -1.06 -4.58 -19.04
C PRO A 8 -1.16 -4.26 -17.54
N ILE A 9 -1.94 -3.24 -17.18
CA ILE A 9 -2.16 -2.85 -15.78
C ILE A 9 -2.90 -3.95 -15.02
N LEU A 10 -3.98 -4.48 -15.61
CA LEU A 10 -4.72 -5.59 -15.02
C LEU A 10 -3.86 -6.85 -14.94
N GLN A 11 -3.00 -7.14 -15.92
CA GLN A 11 -2.05 -8.25 -15.86
C GLN A 11 -1.09 -8.08 -14.67
N MET A 12 -0.49 -6.89 -14.48
CA MET A 12 0.38 -6.61 -13.33
C MET A 12 -0.34 -6.80 -11.98
N LEU A 13 -1.64 -6.52 -11.91
CA LEU A 13 -2.45 -6.76 -10.71
C LEU A 13 -2.92 -8.24 -10.60
N MET A 14 -3.15 -8.95 -11.71
CA MET A 14 -3.78 -10.26 -11.74
C MET A 14 -2.84 -11.46 -11.54
N LEU A 15 -1.54 -11.34 -11.87
CA LEU A 15 -0.65 -12.51 -11.92
C LEU A 15 -0.78 -13.34 -10.64
N ASN A 16 -1.35 -14.53 -10.75
CA ASN A 16 -1.76 -15.33 -9.61
C ASN A 16 -0.55 -16.13 -9.11
N PRO A 17 -0.24 -16.17 -7.80
CA PRO A 17 0.80 -17.06 -7.27
C PRO A 17 0.50 -18.56 -7.45
N ARG A 18 -0.57 -18.94 -8.16
CA ARG A 18 -0.90 -20.34 -8.53
C ARG A 18 -0.47 -20.73 -9.94
N ASP A 19 0.00 -19.80 -10.75
CA ASP A 19 0.59 -20.17 -12.04
C ASP A 19 2.05 -20.54 -11.78
N ASP A 20 2.32 -21.85 -11.64
CA ASP A 20 3.66 -22.46 -11.45
C ASP A 20 4.65 -22.20 -12.62
N ILE A 21 4.36 -21.21 -13.48
CA ILE A 21 5.18 -20.73 -14.59
C ILE A 21 5.44 -19.20 -14.45
N ALA A 22 5.07 -18.58 -13.33
CA ALA A 22 5.38 -17.19 -13.06
C ALA A 22 6.89 -17.01 -12.91
N LEU A 23 7.51 -16.40 -13.91
CA LEU A 23 8.87 -15.89 -13.89
C LEU A 23 9.17 -15.28 -12.51
N PRO A 24 10.31 -15.60 -11.86
CA PRO A 24 10.63 -15.21 -10.48
C PRO A 24 10.67 -13.68 -10.21
N ASN A 25 10.34 -12.85 -11.19
CA ASN A 25 10.44 -11.39 -11.17
C ASN A 25 9.09 -10.65 -11.28
N TYR A 26 7.94 -11.34 -11.37
CA TYR A 26 6.64 -10.66 -11.36
C TYR A 26 5.92 -10.87 -10.02
N SER A 27 6.07 -9.89 -9.13
CA SER A 27 5.10 -9.73 -8.03
C SER A 27 3.77 -9.23 -8.63
N SER A 28 2.66 -9.52 -7.97
CA SER A 28 1.35 -9.00 -8.33
C SER A 28 0.67 -8.43 -7.09
N ASP A 29 -0.34 -7.60 -7.30
CA ASP A 29 -1.23 -7.12 -6.24
C ASP A 29 -2.63 -7.69 -6.48
N TYR A 30 -2.76 -9.00 -6.24
CA TYR A 30 -4.02 -9.71 -6.39
C TYR A 30 -5.11 -9.17 -5.46
N ASP A 31 -4.72 -8.69 -4.28
CA ASP A 31 -5.61 -8.05 -3.32
C ASP A 31 -6.25 -6.79 -3.95
N ALA A 32 -5.44 -5.92 -4.55
CA ALA A 32 -5.93 -4.76 -5.28
C ALA A 32 -6.76 -5.15 -6.51
N HIS A 33 -6.40 -6.20 -7.24
CA HIS A 33 -7.21 -6.68 -8.36
C HIS A 33 -8.65 -7.02 -7.93
N LEU A 34 -8.81 -7.67 -6.77
CA LEU A 34 -10.13 -8.00 -6.22
C LEU A 34 -10.86 -6.75 -5.74
N ILE A 35 -10.19 -5.89 -4.97
CA ILE A 35 -10.77 -4.67 -4.39
C ILE A 35 -11.23 -3.69 -5.48
N ARG A 36 -10.48 -3.56 -6.59
CA ARG A 36 -10.82 -2.68 -7.71
C ARG A 36 -12.27 -2.85 -8.18
N ARG A 37 -12.82 -4.06 -8.14
CA ARG A 37 -14.19 -4.35 -8.59
C ARG A 37 -15.27 -3.71 -7.71
N PHE A 38 -14.93 -3.39 -6.47
CA PHE A 38 -15.84 -2.85 -5.46
C PHE A 38 -15.59 -1.36 -5.19
N VAL A 39 -14.47 -0.83 -5.67
CA VAL A 39 -14.24 0.61 -5.80
C VAL A 39 -15.26 1.19 -6.80
N PRO A 40 -15.86 2.37 -6.55
CA PRO A 40 -16.86 2.94 -7.46
C PRO A 40 -16.35 3.04 -8.90
N SER A 41 -17.20 2.65 -9.87
CA SER A 41 -16.82 2.54 -11.29
C SER A 41 -16.03 3.75 -11.84
N PRO A 42 -16.40 5.01 -11.53
CA PRO A 42 -15.69 6.17 -12.08
C PRO A 42 -14.26 6.35 -11.56
N VAL A 43 -13.84 5.63 -10.51
CA VAL A 43 -12.51 5.78 -9.89
C VAL A 43 -11.68 4.50 -9.93
N GLN A 44 -12.20 3.41 -10.52
CA GLN A 44 -11.47 2.14 -10.63
C GLN A 44 -10.16 2.25 -11.43
N ASP A 45 -10.14 3.11 -12.45
CA ASP A 45 -8.94 3.35 -13.28
C ASP A 45 -7.89 4.16 -12.51
N THR A 46 -8.32 5.15 -11.72
CA THR A 46 -7.42 5.89 -10.80
C THR A 46 -6.82 4.93 -9.78
N TYR A 47 -7.66 4.13 -9.12
CA TYR A 47 -7.23 3.13 -8.16
C TYR A 47 -6.21 2.16 -8.79
N ALA A 48 -6.50 1.62 -9.97
CA ALA A 48 -5.58 0.71 -10.65
C ALA A 48 -4.22 1.37 -10.96
N ALA A 49 -4.23 2.58 -11.52
CA ALA A 49 -3.00 3.32 -11.82
C ALA A 49 -2.16 3.57 -10.56
N LEU A 50 -2.80 3.96 -9.45
CA LEU A 50 -2.15 4.20 -8.17
C LEU A 50 -1.54 2.92 -7.56
N ARG A 51 -2.27 1.80 -7.59
CA ARG A 51 -1.77 0.51 -7.08
C ARG A 51 -0.62 -0.03 -7.92
N THR A 52 -0.69 0.11 -9.24
CA THR A 52 0.41 -0.28 -10.13
C THR A 52 1.63 0.62 -9.95
N LEU A 53 1.45 1.94 -9.77
CA LEU A 53 2.55 2.84 -9.42
C LEU A 53 3.22 2.42 -8.10
N ASN A 54 2.42 2.09 -7.08
CA ASN A 54 2.96 1.60 -5.81
C ASN A 54 3.79 0.32 -5.99
N LEU A 55 3.31 -0.64 -6.79
CA LEU A 55 4.06 -1.86 -7.12
C LEU A 55 5.41 -1.56 -7.78
N GLU A 56 5.44 -0.64 -8.76
CA GLU A 56 6.67 -0.21 -9.42
C GLU A 56 7.66 0.40 -8.41
N LEU A 57 7.19 1.34 -7.58
CA LEU A 57 8.03 2.05 -6.62
C LEU A 57 8.57 1.14 -5.51
N VAL A 58 7.75 0.19 -5.01
CA VAL A 58 8.13 -0.77 -3.96
C VAL A 58 9.28 -1.68 -4.41
N ARG A 59 9.35 -2.02 -5.70
CA ARG A 59 10.36 -2.96 -6.23
C ARG A 59 11.68 -2.30 -6.56
N LEU A 60 11.73 -0.98 -6.72
CA LEU A 60 12.94 -0.28 -7.13
C LEU A 60 14.17 -0.58 -6.26
N PRO A 61 14.08 -0.66 -4.93
CA PRO A 61 15.21 -1.04 -4.08
C PRO A 61 15.76 -2.45 -4.39
N GLU A 62 14.93 -3.35 -4.91
CA GLU A 62 15.35 -4.72 -5.25
C GLU A 62 15.93 -4.82 -6.68
N LEU A 63 15.51 -3.93 -7.57
CA LEU A 63 15.89 -3.95 -8.99
C LEU A 63 17.15 -3.13 -9.28
N VAL A 64 17.58 -2.26 -8.35
CA VAL A 64 18.65 -1.30 -8.61
C VAL A 64 19.72 -1.34 -7.53
N SER A 65 20.91 -1.81 -7.93
CA SER A 65 22.10 -1.86 -7.06
C SER A 65 22.87 -0.54 -6.98
N ASN A 66 22.74 0.32 -7.99
CA ASN A 66 23.47 1.58 -8.06
C ASN A 66 22.57 2.74 -7.58
N PRO A 67 22.91 3.42 -6.47
CA PRO A 67 22.10 4.51 -5.92
C PRO A 67 21.79 5.63 -6.91
N THR A 68 22.72 5.93 -7.83
CA THR A 68 22.53 6.94 -8.88
C THR A 68 21.47 6.50 -9.87
N ILE A 69 21.48 5.23 -10.30
CA ILE A 69 20.44 4.68 -11.17
C ILE A 69 19.08 4.70 -10.45
N GLY A 70 19.06 4.39 -9.14
CA GLY A 70 17.84 4.42 -8.33
C GLY A 70 17.25 5.83 -8.28
N SER A 71 18.10 6.83 -8.07
CA SER A 71 17.72 8.25 -8.08
C SER A 71 17.18 8.69 -9.45
N PHE A 72 17.78 8.24 -10.55
CA PHE A 72 17.26 8.52 -11.90
C PHE A 72 15.89 7.89 -12.13
N ARG A 73 15.64 6.67 -11.64
CA ARG A 73 14.31 6.04 -11.75
C ARG A 73 13.24 6.74 -10.91
N MET A 74 13.58 7.19 -9.70
CA MET A 74 12.66 7.99 -8.88
C MET A 74 12.34 9.33 -9.53
N LYS A 75 13.36 10.01 -10.05
CA LYS A 75 13.18 11.26 -10.80
C LYS A 75 12.32 11.06 -12.05
N PHE A 76 12.55 9.98 -12.79
CA PHE A 76 11.72 9.62 -13.94
C PHE A 76 10.24 9.50 -13.56
N TRP A 77 9.92 8.80 -12.45
CA TRP A 77 8.53 8.66 -12.00
C TRP A 77 7.94 10.00 -11.55
N GLN A 78 8.69 10.82 -10.81
CA GLN A 78 8.25 12.16 -10.41
C GLN A 78 7.93 13.03 -11.63
N GLU A 79 8.84 13.10 -12.61
CA GLU A 79 8.65 13.88 -13.84
C GLU A 79 7.51 13.32 -14.71
N SER A 80 7.35 12.00 -14.77
CA SER A 80 6.28 11.34 -15.52
C SER A 80 4.90 11.69 -14.96
N ILE A 81 4.76 11.72 -13.63
CA ILE A 81 3.54 12.16 -12.95
C ILE A 81 3.34 13.67 -13.17
N ASP A 82 4.37 14.50 -13.00
CA ASP A 82 4.26 15.93 -13.23
C ASP A 82 3.78 16.26 -14.65
N ASN A 83 4.34 15.58 -15.66
CA ASN A 83 3.93 15.71 -17.06
C ASN A 83 2.50 15.21 -17.30
N THR A 84 2.08 14.13 -16.64
CA THR A 84 0.71 13.60 -16.68
C THR A 84 -0.30 14.64 -16.17
N PHE A 85 -0.01 15.28 -15.04
CA PHE A 85 -0.85 16.35 -14.50
C PHE A 85 -0.80 17.64 -15.33
N ALA A 86 0.29 17.87 -16.06
CA ALA A 86 0.41 18.98 -17.02
C ALA A 86 -0.24 18.69 -18.39
N GLY A 87 -0.98 17.58 -18.52
CA GLY A 87 -1.69 17.23 -19.75
C GLY A 87 -0.83 16.64 -20.87
N ARG A 88 0.38 16.18 -20.54
CA ARG A 88 1.36 15.61 -21.48
C ARG A 88 1.88 14.26 -20.96
N PRO A 89 1.01 13.25 -20.75
CA PRO A 89 1.45 11.99 -20.19
C PRO A 89 2.51 11.32 -21.10
N PRO A 90 3.61 10.79 -20.54
CA PRO A 90 4.50 9.93 -21.30
C PRO A 90 3.79 8.64 -21.72
N ARG A 91 4.40 7.86 -22.63
CA ARG A 91 3.86 6.59 -23.13
C ARG A 91 4.01 5.43 -22.13
N GLU A 92 3.78 5.71 -20.86
CA GLU A 92 3.74 4.73 -19.78
C GLU A 92 2.28 4.38 -19.47
N PRO A 93 1.90 3.09 -19.39
CA PRO A 93 0.50 2.69 -19.16
C PRO A 93 -0.14 3.36 -17.94
N ILE A 94 0.60 3.45 -16.84
CA ILE A 94 0.17 4.12 -15.60
C ILE A 94 -0.17 5.59 -15.87
N CYS A 95 0.70 6.30 -16.59
CA CYS A 95 0.52 7.72 -16.90
C CYS A 95 -0.66 7.95 -17.85
N ILE A 96 -0.84 7.08 -18.85
CA ILE A 96 -1.96 7.17 -19.80
C ILE A 96 -3.29 6.93 -19.08
N LEU A 97 -3.37 5.89 -18.24
CA LEU A 97 -4.58 5.55 -17.50
C LEU A 97 -4.94 6.64 -16.48
N LEU A 98 -3.94 7.13 -15.74
CA LEU A 98 -4.12 8.23 -14.80
C LEU A 98 -4.55 9.51 -15.51
N HIS A 99 -3.92 9.85 -16.64
CA HIS A 99 -4.30 11.05 -17.41
C HIS A 99 -5.76 11.01 -17.84
N LYS A 100 -6.23 9.89 -18.42
CA LYS A 100 -7.64 9.72 -18.76
C LYS A 100 -8.53 9.89 -17.55
N SER A 101 -8.19 9.24 -16.43
CA SER A 101 -8.99 9.33 -15.21
C SER A 101 -9.08 10.76 -14.67
N LEU A 102 -8.00 11.55 -14.81
CA LEU A 102 -7.99 12.97 -14.45
C LEU A 102 -8.85 13.82 -15.39
N GLN A 103 -8.94 13.47 -16.68
CA GLN A 103 -9.86 14.13 -17.63
C GLN A 103 -11.31 13.81 -17.29
N ASP A 104 -11.62 12.54 -17.03
CA ASP A 104 -12.97 12.08 -16.65
C ASP A 104 -13.41 12.73 -15.31
N LEU A 105 -12.49 12.86 -14.36
CA LEU A 105 -12.71 13.55 -13.10
C LEU A 105 -12.97 15.05 -13.30
N GLU A 106 -12.19 15.73 -14.13
CA GLU A 106 -12.39 17.16 -14.41
C GLU A 106 -13.74 17.45 -15.04
N ALA A 107 -14.16 16.59 -15.97
CA ALA A 107 -15.45 16.71 -16.63
C ALA A 107 -16.63 16.54 -15.66
N ARG A 108 -16.45 15.76 -14.58
CA ARG A 108 -17.48 15.53 -13.54
C ARG A 108 -17.48 16.58 -12.43
N ASP A 109 -16.30 16.84 -11.86
CA ASP A 109 -16.17 17.49 -10.54
C ASP A 109 -15.25 18.74 -10.58
N GLY A 110 -14.78 19.12 -11.76
CA GLY A 110 -13.88 20.26 -11.97
C GLY A 110 -12.42 19.98 -11.60
N SER A 111 -11.59 21.03 -11.56
CA SER A 111 -10.13 20.90 -11.45
C SER A 111 -9.61 20.79 -10.01
N SER A 112 -10.44 21.05 -8.99
CA SER A 112 -10.00 21.15 -7.59
C SER A 112 -9.37 19.85 -7.06
N ALA A 113 -9.98 18.71 -7.36
CA ALA A 113 -9.52 17.39 -6.93
C ALA A 113 -8.15 16.99 -7.51
N LYS A 114 -7.79 17.48 -8.70
CA LYS A 114 -6.50 17.16 -9.35
C LYS A 114 -5.31 17.58 -8.50
N LYS A 115 -5.40 18.73 -7.83
CA LYS A 115 -4.31 19.28 -7.01
C LYS A 115 -4.01 18.34 -5.83
N SER A 116 -5.06 17.89 -5.15
CA SER A 116 -4.94 16.99 -3.99
C SER A 116 -4.43 15.61 -4.39
N ILE A 117 -4.95 15.04 -5.49
CA ILE A 117 -4.43 13.77 -6.03
C ILE A 117 -2.94 13.91 -6.39
N LYS A 118 -2.52 14.99 -7.05
CA LYS A 118 -1.12 15.25 -7.40
C LYS A 118 -0.23 15.31 -6.16
N PHE A 119 -0.68 16.01 -5.12
CA PHE A 119 0.05 16.13 -3.86
C PHE A 119 0.28 14.77 -3.22
N TRP A 120 -0.76 13.96 -3.10
CA TRP A 120 -0.66 12.63 -2.50
C TRP A 120 0.28 11.72 -3.31
N ILE A 121 0.18 11.68 -4.64
CA ILE A 121 1.10 10.89 -5.47
C ILE A 121 2.55 11.38 -5.32
N SER A 122 2.77 12.69 -5.28
CA SER A 122 4.11 13.25 -5.10
C SER A 122 4.69 12.93 -3.72
N ARG A 123 3.85 12.94 -2.66
CA ARG A 123 4.24 12.52 -1.31
C ARG A 123 4.66 11.05 -1.28
N LEU A 124 3.89 10.17 -1.93
CA LEU A 124 4.24 8.75 -2.07
C LEU A 124 5.61 8.56 -2.71
N ILE A 125 5.86 9.19 -3.87
CA ILE A 125 7.13 9.06 -4.60
C ILE A 125 8.30 9.54 -3.74
N LYS A 126 8.20 10.73 -3.15
CA LYS A 126 9.24 11.29 -2.27
C LYS A 126 9.51 10.41 -1.04
N THR A 127 8.46 9.81 -0.48
CA THR A 127 8.60 8.92 0.69
C THR A 127 9.31 7.63 0.31
N ARG A 128 8.97 7.04 -0.84
CA ARG A 128 9.65 5.86 -1.38
C ARG A 128 11.11 6.17 -1.71
N GLU A 129 11.40 7.35 -2.25
CA GLU A 129 12.76 7.79 -2.59
C GLU A 129 13.66 7.84 -1.35
N LYS A 130 13.16 8.43 -0.26
CA LYS A 130 13.86 8.46 1.04
C LYS A 130 14.20 7.07 1.59
N HIS A 131 13.39 6.06 1.25
CA HIS A 131 13.55 4.69 1.76
C HIS A 131 14.21 3.73 0.76
N MET A 132 14.78 4.24 -0.34
CA MET A 132 15.45 3.42 -1.37
C MET A 132 16.63 2.58 -0.85
N SER A 133 17.18 2.92 0.30
CA SER A 133 18.30 2.20 0.92
C SER A 133 17.88 1.03 1.81
N ASN A 134 16.58 0.76 1.98
CA ASN A 134 16.05 -0.31 2.83
C ASN A 134 16.64 -0.31 4.26
N ARG A 135 16.88 0.88 4.82
CA ARG A 135 17.30 1.00 6.23
C ARG A 135 16.14 0.60 7.16
N PRO A 136 16.41 -0.08 8.29
CA PRO A 136 15.42 -0.34 9.32
C PRO A 136 14.79 0.96 9.84
N PHE A 137 13.56 0.86 10.34
CA PHE A 137 12.88 1.99 10.98
C PHE A 137 13.46 2.22 12.37
N ALA A 138 13.57 3.48 12.79
CA ALA A 138 14.15 3.81 14.08
C ALA A 138 13.29 3.30 15.24
N ASN A 139 11.97 3.38 15.08
CA ASN A 139 10.98 2.96 16.06
C ASN A 139 9.61 2.72 15.40
N LEU A 140 8.65 2.18 16.17
CA LEU A 140 7.29 1.96 15.69
C LEU A 140 6.65 3.22 15.09
N ALA A 141 6.82 4.38 15.72
CA ALA A 141 6.25 5.63 15.23
C ALA A 141 6.77 6.02 13.83
N SER A 142 8.06 5.79 13.55
CA SER A 142 8.63 6.04 12.22
C SER A 142 8.11 5.07 11.15
N LEU A 143 7.76 3.84 11.52
CA LEU A 143 7.09 2.90 10.63
C LEU A 143 5.63 3.31 10.37
N GLU A 144 4.92 3.83 11.37
CA GLU A 144 3.58 4.39 11.19
C GLU A 144 3.57 5.63 10.30
N GLU A 145 4.53 6.54 10.49
CA GLU A 145 4.71 7.71 9.63
C GLU A 145 4.99 7.29 8.18
N TYR A 146 5.82 6.26 7.99
CA TYR A 146 6.05 5.69 6.67
C TYR A 146 4.76 5.11 6.06
N ALA A 147 3.98 4.37 6.84
CA ALA A 147 2.72 3.78 6.37
C ALA A 147 1.67 4.84 6.01
N GLU A 148 1.61 5.94 6.77
CA GLU A 148 0.78 7.12 6.48
C GLU A 148 1.16 7.78 5.16
N ASN A 149 2.45 8.03 4.98
CA ASN A 149 2.99 8.69 3.79
C ASN A 149 3.08 7.77 2.56
N THR A 150 2.63 6.51 2.67
CA THR A 150 2.58 5.55 1.55
C THR A 150 1.19 5.00 1.33
N TYR A 151 0.71 4.09 2.19
CA TYR A 151 -0.56 3.38 2.01
C TYR A 151 -1.77 4.25 2.33
N SER A 152 -1.75 5.07 3.40
CA SER A 152 -2.84 6.03 3.65
C SER A 152 -2.92 7.07 2.53
N THR A 153 -1.76 7.57 2.09
CA THR A 153 -1.64 8.49 0.96
C THR A 153 -2.25 7.94 -0.34
N LEU A 154 -2.10 6.64 -0.62
CA LEU A 154 -2.77 5.99 -1.77
C LEU A 154 -4.30 5.98 -1.61
N MET A 155 -4.79 5.74 -0.40
CA MET A 155 -6.21 5.79 -0.09
C MET A 155 -6.76 7.22 -0.22
N TYR A 156 -6.06 8.24 0.29
CA TYR A 156 -6.43 9.64 0.12
C TYR A 156 -6.46 10.06 -1.36
N ALA A 157 -5.46 9.67 -2.15
CA ALA A 157 -5.46 9.93 -3.58
C ALA A 157 -6.65 9.27 -4.30
N THR A 158 -7.05 8.07 -3.86
CA THR A 158 -8.23 7.38 -4.41
C THR A 158 -9.52 8.08 -3.97
N LEU A 159 -9.66 8.42 -2.68
CA LEU A 159 -10.83 9.12 -2.13
C LEU A 159 -11.00 10.51 -2.75
N ALA A 160 -9.91 11.24 -2.99
CA ALA A 160 -9.93 12.54 -3.66
C ALA A 160 -10.43 12.47 -5.12
N SER A 161 -10.46 11.30 -5.74
CA SER A 161 -11.06 11.11 -7.07
C SER A 161 -12.58 10.85 -7.03
N LEU A 162 -13.14 10.69 -5.83
CA LEU A 162 -14.58 10.70 -5.59
C LEU A 162 -15.03 12.14 -5.28
N PRO A 163 -16.29 12.50 -5.57
CA PRO A 163 -16.89 13.73 -5.08
C PRO A 163 -17.23 13.57 -3.59
N LEU A 164 -16.21 13.35 -2.77
CA LEU A 164 -16.29 13.06 -1.35
C LEU A 164 -15.30 13.98 -0.61
N LYS A 165 -15.80 14.71 0.38
CA LYS A 165 -15.02 15.67 1.19
C LYS A 165 -15.27 15.39 2.68
N SER A 166 -14.93 14.18 3.11
CA SER A 166 -15.26 13.66 4.44
C SER A 166 -14.02 13.47 5.30
N MET A 167 -13.93 14.24 6.38
CA MET A 167 -12.92 14.05 7.42
C MET A 167 -13.02 12.66 8.04
N HIS A 168 -14.23 12.14 8.21
CA HIS A 168 -14.43 10.83 8.79
C HIS A 168 -13.93 9.69 7.89
N VAL A 169 -14.16 9.79 6.58
CA VAL A 169 -13.65 8.77 5.64
C VAL A 169 -12.13 8.87 5.48
N ASP A 170 -11.56 10.08 5.44
CA ASP A 170 -10.10 10.27 5.46
C ASP A 170 -9.49 9.71 6.75
N HIS A 171 -10.12 9.96 7.90
CA HIS A 171 -9.62 9.46 9.17
C HIS A 171 -9.69 7.92 9.26
N LEU A 172 -10.75 7.29 8.74
CA LEU A 172 -10.80 5.83 8.56
C LEU A 172 -9.68 5.33 7.63
N ALA A 173 -9.46 6.04 6.51
CA ALA A 173 -8.42 5.70 5.55
C ALA A 173 -7.00 5.84 6.13
N SER A 174 -6.77 6.77 7.06
CA SER A 174 -5.49 6.88 7.79
C SER A 174 -5.19 5.62 8.58
N HIS A 175 -6.12 5.16 9.42
CA HIS A 175 -5.91 3.95 10.21
C HIS A 175 -5.77 2.71 9.34
N ILE A 176 -6.63 2.54 8.34
CA ILE A 176 -6.55 1.39 7.43
C ILE A 176 -5.24 1.43 6.64
N GLY A 177 -4.85 2.59 6.12
CA GLY A 177 -3.60 2.79 5.39
C GLY A 177 -2.37 2.47 6.24
N LYS A 178 -2.33 2.96 7.49
CA LYS A 178 -1.27 2.61 8.46
C LYS A 178 -1.19 1.10 8.68
N ALA A 179 -2.32 0.45 8.94
CA ALA A 179 -2.39 -1.01 9.10
C ALA A 179 -1.89 -1.76 7.85
N CYS A 180 -2.28 -1.32 6.65
CA CYS A 180 -1.84 -1.88 5.38
C CYS A 180 -0.33 -1.73 5.18
N GLY A 181 0.23 -0.56 5.47
CA GLY A 181 1.67 -0.30 5.33
C GLY A 181 2.52 -1.12 6.29
N ILE A 182 2.12 -1.21 7.55
CA ILE A 182 2.80 -2.07 8.54
C ILE A 182 2.68 -3.54 8.11
N THR A 183 1.49 -3.97 7.67
CA THR A 183 1.28 -5.33 7.16
C THR A 183 2.15 -5.65 5.94
N ALA A 184 2.36 -4.69 5.04
CA ALA A 184 3.23 -4.86 3.89
C ALA A 184 4.70 -5.06 4.30
N VAL A 185 5.16 -4.33 5.32
CA VAL A 185 6.50 -4.52 5.90
C VAL A 185 6.65 -5.92 6.49
N LEU A 186 5.68 -6.39 7.28
CA LEU A 186 5.67 -7.74 7.85
C LEU A 186 5.69 -8.82 6.76
N ARG A 187 4.86 -8.65 5.72
CA ARG A 187 4.81 -9.54 4.56
C ARG A 187 6.11 -9.56 3.76
N GLY A 188 6.86 -8.46 3.77
CA GLY A 188 8.14 -8.34 3.09
C GLY A 188 9.29 -9.09 3.76
N ILE A 189 9.18 -9.47 5.04
CA ILE A 189 10.30 -10.07 5.80
C ILE A 189 10.92 -11.28 5.08
N PRO A 190 10.16 -12.31 4.66
CA PRO A 190 10.77 -13.49 4.03
C PRO A 190 11.46 -13.18 2.72
N VAL A 191 10.97 -12.17 1.98
CA VAL A 191 11.52 -11.75 0.69
C VAL A 191 12.80 -10.97 0.90
N LEU A 192 12.78 -9.97 1.79
CA LEU A 192 13.90 -9.06 2.01
C LEU A 192 15.06 -9.73 2.77
N ALA A 193 14.76 -10.63 3.71
CA ALA A 193 15.77 -11.37 4.47
C ALA A 193 16.42 -12.52 3.68
N ALA A 194 15.77 -13.00 2.61
CA ALA A 194 16.31 -14.10 1.81
C ALA A 194 17.64 -13.72 1.15
N PRO A 195 18.61 -14.66 1.09
CA PRO A 195 19.86 -14.46 0.37
C PRO A 195 19.58 -14.08 -1.08
N PRO A 196 20.22 -13.04 -1.61
CA PRO A 196 20.02 -12.64 -3.00
C PRO A 196 20.58 -13.71 -3.94
N SER A 197 19.79 -14.15 -4.93
CA SER A 197 20.27 -15.09 -5.95
C SER A 197 21.25 -14.40 -6.92
N PRO A 198 22.37 -15.05 -7.31
CA PRO A 198 23.23 -14.55 -8.37
C PRO A 198 22.46 -14.40 -9.69
N VAL A 199 22.74 -13.34 -10.43
CA VAL A 199 22.13 -13.13 -11.76
C VAL A 199 22.99 -13.81 -12.81
N ASN A 200 22.45 -14.84 -13.46
CA ASN A 200 23.09 -15.46 -14.62
C ASN A 200 22.94 -14.56 -15.85
N THR A 201 24.05 -14.03 -16.35
CA THR A 201 24.10 -13.30 -17.63
C THR A 201 24.81 -14.14 -18.69
N PRO A 202 24.61 -13.86 -19.99
CA PRO A 202 25.36 -14.53 -21.07
C PRO A 202 26.89 -14.44 -20.89
N THR A 203 27.36 -13.44 -20.14
CA THR A 203 28.78 -13.18 -19.85
C THR A 203 29.26 -13.74 -18.50
N GLY A 204 28.42 -14.46 -17.75
CA GLY A 204 28.76 -15.06 -16.45
C GLY A 204 27.81 -14.65 -15.32
N GLN A 205 28.14 -15.05 -14.08
CA GLN A 205 27.38 -14.65 -12.90
C GLN A 205 27.77 -13.25 -12.45
N VAL A 206 26.77 -12.38 -12.29
CA VAL A 206 26.95 -11.03 -11.74
C VAL A 206 26.49 -11.07 -10.27
N PRO A 207 27.21 -10.35 -9.36
CA PRO A 207 26.77 -10.22 -7.98
C PRO A 207 25.32 -9.74 -7.91
N PRO A 208 24.58 -10.20 -6.89
CA PRO A 208 23.19 -9.82 -6.73
C PRO A 208 23.02 -8.30 -6.58
N ALA A 209 21.88 -7.80 -7.04
CA ALA A 209 21.61 -6.38 -7.10
C ALA A 209 21.28 -5.74 -5.74
N ARG A 210 21.12 -6.52 -4.67
CA ARG A 210 20.72 -6.02 -3.35
C ARG A 210 21.38 -6.80 -2.22
N GLU A 211 21.49 -6.17 -1.07
CA GLU A 211 21.80 -6.82 0.20
C GLU A 211 20.49 -7.30 0.87
N PRO A 212 20.54 -8.36 1.71
CA PRO A 212 19.45 -8.68 2.62
C PRO A 212 19.07 -7.48 3.50
N ALA A 213 17.79 -7.33 3.81
CA ALA A 213 17.31 -6.25 4.65
C ALA A 213 16.23 -6.73 5.60
N ILE A 214 16.12 -6.07 6.76
CA ILE A 214 15.02 -6.22 7.72
C ILE A 214 14.48 -4.83 7.99
N LEU A 215 13.20 -4.65 7.67
CA LEU A 215 12.52 -3.37 7.85
C LEU A 215 11.69 -3.34 9.14
N LEU A 216 12.05 -4.14 10.13
CA LEU A 216 11.42 -4.06 11.45
C LEU A 216 11.97 -2.83 12.20
N PRO A 217 11.17 -2.23 13.09
CA PRO A 217 11.66 -1.18 13.99
C PRO A 217 12.83 -1.65 14.86
N LEU A 218 13.85 -0.81 15.00
CA LEU A 218 15.05 -1.10 15.80
C LEU A 218 14.72 -1.29 17.29
N ASP A 219 13.75 -0.54 17.83
CA ASP A 219 13.28 -0.69 19.20
C ASP A 219 12.63 -2.05 19.44
N ALA A 220 11.70 -2.48 18.56
CA ALA A 220 11.05 -3.78 18.65
C ALA A 220 12.06 -4.94 18.52
N MET A 221 13.05 -4.80 17.61
CA MET A 221 14.13 -5.78 17.48
C MET A 221 15.01 -5.82 18.73
N ALA A 222 15.36 -4.67 19.30
CA ALA A 222 16.18 -4.59 20.51
C ALA A 222 15.47 -5.19 21.73
N ASP A 223 14.19 -4.85 21.93
CA ASP A 223 13.38 -5.34 23.04
C ASP A 223 13.20 -6.87 23.00
N ALA A 224 13.09 -7.43 21.80
CA ALA A 224 13.01 -8.87 21.58
C ALA A 224 14.39 -9.58 21.51
N GLY A 225 15.50 -8.84 21.55
CA GLY A 225 16.85 -9.39 21.46
C GLY A 225 17.24 -9.93 20.07
N VAL A 226 16.60 -9.44 19.01
CA VAL A 226 16.85 -9.85 17.62
C VAL A 226 18.20 -9.32 17.14
N LYS A 227 18.96 -10.19 16.47
CA LYS A 227 20.16 -9.81 15.71
C LYS A 227 19.92 -10.04 14.23
N GLU A 228 20.11 -9.01 13.41
CA GLU A 228 19.85 -9.08 11.96
C GLU A 228 20.60 -10.23 11.28
N GLU A 229 21.88 -10.42 11.62
CA GLU A 229 22.71 -11.49 11.07
C GLU A 229 22.16 -12.89 11.40
N GLU A 230 21.55 -13.08 12.57
CA GLU A 230 20.92 -14.36 12.92
C GLU A 230 19.66 -14.61 12.09
N VAL A 231 18.88 -13.56 11.79
CA VAL A 231 17.73 -13.64 10.88
C VAL A 231 18.17 -14.00 9.47
N PHE A 232 19.24 -13.39 8.94
CA PHE A 232 19.74 -13.72 7.60
C PHE A 232 20.26 -15.16 7.48
N ARG A 233 20.86 -15.70 8.55
CA ARG A 233 21.42 -17.06 8.56
C ARG A 233 20.40 -18.14 8.88
N GLN A 234 19.51 -17.87 9.83
CA GLN A 234 18.64 -18.88 10.45
C GLN A 234 17.18 -18.70 10.06
N GLY A 235 16.84 -17.58 9.41
CA GLY A 235 15.48 -17.24 8.98
C GLY A 235 14.49 -17.32 10.15
N PRO A 236 13.46 -18.17 10.08
CA PRO A 236 12.45 -18.29 11.12
C PRO A 236 12.98 -18.80 12.47
N ASN A 237 14.19 -19.36 12.53
CA ASN A 237 14.76 -19.89 13.76
C ASN A 237 15.60 -18.85 14.54
N ALA A 238 15.70 -17.62 14.02
CA ALA A 238 16.44 -16.56 14.69
C ALA A 238 15.76 -16.17 16.02
N PRO A 239 16.50 -16.19 17.15
CA PRO A 239 15.94 -15.82 18.45
C PRO A 239 15.28 -14.44 18.45
N GLY A 240 14.09 -14.35 19.06
CA GLY A 240 13.34 -13.11 19.24
C GLY A 240 12.58 -12.60 18.00
N LEU A 241 12.77 -13.21 16.82
CA LEU A 241 12.18 -12.67 15.59
C LEU A 241 10.64 -12.66 15.65
N GLN A 242 10.03 -13.75 16.11
CA GLN A 242 8.58 -13.88 16.28
C GLN A 242 8.04 -12.85 17.28
N ASP A 243 8.77 -12.58 18.37
CA ASP A 243 8.38 -11.60 19.38
C ASP A 243 8.42 -10.16 18.81
N ALA A 244 9.46 -9.82 18.04
CA ALA A 244 9.53 -8.53 17.34
C ALA A 244 8.40 -8.40 16.30
N VAL A 245 8.13 -9.47 15.55
CA VAL A 245 7.02 -9.52 14.58
C VAL A 245 5.67 -9.38 15.28
N PHE A 246 5.48 -10.00 16.44
CA PHE A 246 4.30 -9.87 17.27
C PHE A 246 4.05 -8.43 17.70
N GLN A 247 5.07 -7.73 18.19
CA GLN A 247 4.95 -6.32 18.60
C GLN A 247 4.50 -5.43 17.43
N VAL A 248 5.12 -5.59 16.25
CA VAL A 248 4.77 -4.82 15.05
C VAL A 248 3.39 -5.19 14.50
N ALA A 249 3.03 -6.48 14.51
CA ALA A 249 1.72 -6.96 14.11
C ALA A 249 0.61 -6.45 15.03
N THR A 250 0.89 -6.33 16.33
CA THR A 250 -0.03 -5.74 17.31
C THR A 250 -0.37 -4.30 16.91
N ARG A 251 0.64 -3.48 16.57
CA ARG A 251 0.40 -2.09 16.13
C ARG A 251 -0.47 -2.01 14.88
N ALA A 252 -0.26 -2.88 13.89
CA ALA A 252 -1.11 -2.95 12.71
C ALA A 252 -2.57 -3.32 13.07
N ASN A 253 -2.74 -4.28 13.98
CA ASN A 253 -4.05 -4.72 14.43
C ASN A 253 -4.77 -3.64 15.25
N ASP A 254 -4.07 -2.88 16.09
CA ASP A 254 -4.63 -1.76 16.84
C ASP A 254 -5.28 -0.74 15.91
N HIS A 255 -4.61 -0.37 14.81
CA HIS A 255 -5.21 0.51 13.81
C HIS A 255 -6.49 -0.06 13.18
N LEU A 256 -6.54 -1.36 12.90
CA LEU A 256 -7.76 -2.00 12.41
C LEU A 256 -8.88 -2.01 13.46
N ILE A 257 -8.55 -2.23 14.73
CA ILE A 257 -9.51 -2.15 15.83
C ILE A 257 -10.06 -0.72 15.94
N THR A 258 -9.18 0.28 15.93
CA THR A 258 -9.58 1.69 15.97
C THR A 258 -10.47 2.05 14.80
N ALA A 259 -10.11 1.67 13.56
CA ALA A 259 -10.95 1.90 12.39
C ALA A 259 -12.34 1.23 12.49
N ARG A 260 -12.41 0.01 13.05
CA ARG A 260 -13.68 -0.70 13.27
C ARG A 260 -14.57 -0.01 14.30
N GLU A 261 -14.00 0.38 15.43
CA GLU A 261 -14.77 1.05 16.48
C GLU A 261 -15.21 2.44 16.01
N MET A 262 -14.33 3.18 15.34
CA MET A 262 -14.66 4.46 14.70
C MET A 262 -15.80 4.29 13.68
N LEU A 263 -15.71 3.32 12.77
CA LEU A 263 -16.77 3.05 11.80
C LEU A 263 -18.11 2.73 12.48
N LYS A 264 -18.09 1.95 13.56
CA LYS A 264 -19.27 1.60 14.35
C LYS A 264 -19.89 2.83 15.02
N ARG A 265 -19.08 3.68 15.64
CA ARG A 265 -19.51 4.95 16.28
C ARG A 265 -20.14 5.90 15.26
N LEU A 266 -19.46 6.14 14.14
CA LEU A 266 -19.98 6.97 13.06
C LEU A 266 -21.29 6.45 12.49
N LYS A 267 -21.45 5.12 12.39
CA LYS A 267 -22.72 4.49 11.98
C LYS A 267 -23.85 4.65 12.99
N ALA A 268 -23.53 4.83 14.27
CA ALA A 268 -24.47 5.15 15.32
C ALA A 268 -24.78 6.66 15.41
N GLY A 269 -24.15 7.50 14.59
CA GLY A 269 -24.26 8.97 14.66
C GLY A 269 -23.44 9.59 15.79
N GLU A 270 -22.47 8.86 16.33
CA GLU A 270 -21.54 9.34 17.37
C GLU A 270 -20.27 9.96 16.74
N ASP A 271 -19.48 10.65 17.56
CA ASP A 271 -18.15 11.15 17.19
C ASP A 271 -17.16 9.99 16.92
N PRO A 272 -16.06 10.22 16.17
CA PRO A 272 -15.10 9.16 15.81
C PRO A 272 -14.35 8.52 16.99
N GLY A 273 -14.47 9.04 18.21
CA GLY A 273 -13.82 8.53 19.42
C GLY A 273 -12.47 9.19 19.73
N HIS A 274 -11.85 9.84 18.75
CA HIS A 274 -10.68 10.70 18.94
C HIS A 274 -10.51 11.67 17.76
N GLU A 275 -9.68 12.70 17.94
CA GLU A 275 -9.36 13.66 16.88
C GLU A 275 -8.54 13.02 15.76
N PHE A 276 -8.72 13.55 14.54
CA PHE A 276 -7.89 13.15 13.41
C PHE A 276 -6.60 13.95 13.41
N GLU A 277 -5.48 13.29 13.69
CA GLU A 277 -4.17 13.93 13.82
C GLU A 277 -3.66 14.60 12.52
N HIS A 278 -4.16 14.19 11.35
CA HIS A 278 -3.77 14.72 10.04
C HIS A 278 -4.77 15.75 9.45
N GLN A 279 -5.82 16.13 10.19
CA GLN A 279 -6.87 17.05 9.70
C GLN A 279 -6.34 18.42 9.22
N GLY A 280 -5.19 18.86 9.72
CA GLY A 280 -4.56 20.13 9.38
C GLY A 280 -3.57 20.08 8.22
N GLU A 281 -3.35 18.92 7.60
CA GLU A 281 -2.41 18.80 6.48
C GLU A 281 -3.00 19.39 5.19
N GLY A 282 -2.15 20.06 4.41
CA GLY A 282 -2.56 21.07 3.41
C GLY A 282 -3.42 20.62 2.21
N GLU A 283 -3.82 19.35 2.12
CA GLU A 283 -4.67 18.85 1.02
C GLU A 283 -5.85 17.99 1.51
N HIS A 284 -6.17 18.04 2.79
CA HIS A 284 -7.48 17.61 3.29
C HIS A 284 -8.48 18.77 3.15
N PHE A 285 -9.54 18.57 2.37
CA PHE A 285 -10.59 19.57 2.15
C PHE A 285 -11.95 18.99 2.54
N TYR A 286 -12.61 19.63 3.49
CA TYR A 286 -13.89 19.19 4.04
C TYR A 286 -15.00 20.18 3.71
N GLY A 287 -16.19 19.67 3.38
CA GLY A 287 -17.39 20.50 3.22
C GLY A 287 -18.11 20.72 4.55
N GLU A 288 -18.90 21.79 4.65
CA GLU A 288 -19.83 21.97 5.76
C GLU A 288 -21.07 21.10 5.55
N GLY A 289 -21.47 20.34 6.60
CA GLY A 289 -22.79 19.72 6.69
C GLY A 289 -23.03 18.53 5.74
N SER A 290 -22.55 17.35 6.13
CA SER A 290 -22.70 16.13 5.33
C SER A 290 -23.39 14.99 6.09
N ASP A 291 -24.07 14.12 5.34
CA ASP A 291 -24.58 12.84 5.83
C ASP A 291 -23.42 11.84 5.91
N THR A 292 -22.86 11.68 7.11
CA THR A 292 -21.75 10.76 7.41
C THR A 292 -22.01 9.33 6.92
N LEU A 293 -23.26 8.85 6.95
CA LEU A 293 -23.59 7.51 6.47
C LEU A 293 -23.47 7.41 4.95
N SER A 294 -23.95 8.44 4.24
CA SER A 294 -23.80 8.52 2.79
C SER A 294 -22.34 8.59 2.38
N GLU A 295 -21.54 9.38 3.08
CA GLU A 295 -20.09 9.50 2.86
C GLU A 295 -19.36 8.18 3.04
N ILE A 296 -19.63 7.48 4.15
CA ILE A 296 -19.07 6.16 4.42
C ILE A 296 -19.43 5.19 3.30
N ARG A 297 -20.69 5.14 2.87
CA ARG A 297 -21.13 4.26 1.76
C ARG A 297 -20.40 4.57 0.47
N GLN A 298 -20.23 5.85 0.15
CA GLN A 298 -19.55 6.30 -1.06
C GLN A 298 -18.05 5.93 -1.06
N GLY A 299 -17.38 6.04 0.09
CA GLY A 299 -15.98 5.70 0.27
C GLY A 299 -15.71 4.22 0.59
N PHE A 300 -16.74 3.43 0.90
CA PHE A 300 -16.57 2.09 1.49
C PHE A 300 -15.73 1.15 0.63
N GLY A 301 -15.85 1.24 -0.70
CA GLY A 301 -15.07 0.43 -1.64
C GLY A 301 -13.55 0.60 -1.46
N VAL A 302 -13.10 1.80 -1.06
CA VAL A 302 -11.68 2.07 -0.75
C VAL A 302 -11.30 1.50 0.62
N LEU A 303 -12.21 1.58 1.61
CA LEU A 303 -11.99 1.06 2.96
C LEU A 303 -11.84 -0.48 2.99
N LEU A 304 -12.23 -1.20 1.93
CA LEU A 304 -12.03 -2.64 1.79
C LEU A 304 -10.55 -3.06 1.81
N GLU A 305 -9.60 -2.13 1.61
CA GLU A 305 -8.16 -2.34 1.83
C GLU A 305 -7.83 -2.89 3.23
N ALA A 306 -8.70 -2.70 4.22
CA ALA A 306 -8.56 -3.31 5.54
C ALA A 306 -8.62 -4.84 5.51
N THR A 307 -9.38 -5.42 4.56
CA THR A 307 -9.71 -6.85 4.56
C THR A 307 -8.50 -7.75 4.33
N PRO A 308 -7.68 -7.56 3.28
CA PRO A 308 -6.49 -8.40 3.08
C PRO A 308 -5.47 -8.25 4.21
N SER A 309 -5.34 -7.04 4.78
CA SER A 309 -4.44 -6.78 5.90
C SER A 309 -4.88 -7.53 7.15
N ALA A 310 -6.17 -7.42 7.53
CA ALA A 310 -6.74 -8.18 8.64
C ALA A 310 -6.55 -9.70 8.46
N GLN A 311 -6.77 -10.19 7.24
CA GLN A 311 -6.65 -11.62 6.95
C GLN A 311 -5.19 -12.10 6.96
N TYR A 312 -4.23 -11.25 6.61
CA TYR A 312 -2.81 -11.57 6.74
C TYR A 312 -2.40 -11.63 8.21
N LEU A 313 -2.77 -10.62 9.02
CA LEU A 313 -2.46 -10.59 10.45
C LEU A 313 -3.04 -11.81 11.19
N GLN A 314 -4.27 -12.22 10.87
CA GLN A 314 -4.87 -13.43 11.42
C GLN A 314 -4.06 -14.70 11.08
N ARG A 315 -3.53 -14.79 9.85
CA ARG A 315 -2.70 -15.95 9.47
C ARG A 315 -1.31 -15.90 10.08
N LEU A 316 -0.78 -14.69 10.27
CA LEU A 316 0.48 -14.48 10.97
C LEU A 316 0.36 -14.92 12.43
N GLU A 317 -0.73 -14.56 13.11
CA GLU A 317 -1.07 -15.06 14.46
C GLU A 317 -1.20 -16.59 14.47
N GLN A 318 -1.92 -17.20 13.51
CA GLN A 318 -2.03 -18.67 13.40
C GLN A 318 -0.69 -19.37 13.14
N ALA A 319 0.28 -18.64 12.59
CA ALA A 319 1.63 -19.10 12.35
C ALA A 319 2.58 -18.77 13.51
N ASP A 320 2.05 -18.41 14.68
CA ASP A 320 2.83 -18.02 15.86
C ASP A 320 3.82 -16.88 15.55
N PHE A 321 3.31 -15.89 14.80
CA PHE A 321 4.06 -14.73 14.34
C PHE A 321 5.31 -15.05 13.52
N ASN A 322 5.41 -16.26 12.95
CA ASN A 322 6.45 -16.62 12.00
C ASN A 322 6.09 -16.12 10.58
N PRO A 323 6.76 -15.05 10.07
CA PRO A 323 6.42 -14.49 8.76
C PRO A 323 6.76 -15.43 7.60
N PHE A 324 7.65 -16.41 7.78
CA PHE A 324 8.05 -17.37 6.75
C PHE A 324 7.03 -18.50 6.56
N ALA A 325 6.13 -18.71 7.53
CA ALA A 325 5.12 -19.78 7.48
C ALA A 325 3.75 -19.30 6.96
N VAL A 326 3.58 -18.00 6.70
CA VAL A 326 2.31 -17.43 6.27
C VAL A 326 1.99 -17.79 4.83
N LYS A 327 0.93 -18.58 4.63
CA LYS A 327 0.44 -18.98 3.30
C LYS A 327 -0.37 -17.86 2.65
N THR A 328 -0.39 -17.86 1.31
CA THR A 328 -1.20 -16.93 0.52
C THR A 328 -2.68 -17.06 0.85
N ALA A 329 -3.42 -15.96 0.66
CA ALA A 329 -4.78 -15.84 1.13
C ALA A 329 -5.77 -16.84 0.52
N GLY A 330 -5.43 -17.40 -0.65
CA GLY A 330 -6.20 -18.40 -1.36
C GLY A 330 -7.61 -17.93 -1.69
N TRP A 331 -8.54 -18.89 -1.83
CA TRP A 331 -9.92 -18.63 -2.25
C TRP A 331 -10.78 -17.87 -1.22
N LYS A 332 -10.34 -17.79 0.04
CA LYS A 332 -11.11 -17.16 1.13
C LYS A 332 -11.16 -15.63 1.01
N LEU A 333 -10.19 -15.01 0.34
CA LEU A 333 -10.10 -13.55 0.25
C LEU A 333 -11.28 -12.92 -0.53
N PRO A 334 -11.63 -13.36 -1.75
CA PRO A 334 -12.82 -12.86 -2.45
C PRO A 334 -14.10 -12.92 -1.60
N TRP A 335 -14.30 -14.03 -0.88
CA TRP A 335 -15.46 -14.19 0.00
C TRP A 335 -15.43 -13.22 1.19
N SER A 336 -14.26 -13.02 1.79
CA SER A 336 -14.10 -12.09 2.92
C SER A 336 -14.38 -10.65 2.48
N ILE A 337 -13.88 -10.24 1.31
CA ILE A 337 -14.15 -8.92 0.72
C ILE A 337 -15.66 -8.75 0.44
N TRP A 338 -16.30 -9.77 -0.15
CA TRP A 338 -17.74 -9.74 -0.40
C TRP A 338 -18.55 -9.62 0.90
N GLN A 339 -18.15 -10.33 1.96
CA GLN A 339 -18.81 -10.23 3.27
C GLN A 339 -18.63 -8.86 3.92
N ALA A 340 -17.41 -8.32 3.86
CA ALA A 340 -17.07 -6.99 4.35
C ALA A 340 -17.94 -5.93 3.66
N LEU A 341 -18.05 -6.00 2.33
CA LEU A 341 -18.92 -5.14 1.54
C LEU A 341 -20.40 -5.31 1.92
N SER A 342 -20.89 -6.56 1.95
CA SER A 342 -22.33 -6.85 2.16
C SER A 342 -22.84 -6.42 3.53
N LYS A 343 -21.96 -6.42 4.53
CA LYS A 343 -22.28 -5.98 5.91
C LYS A 343 -21.82 -4.56 6.19
N GLU A 344 -21.12 -3.93 5.24
CA GLU A 344 -20.35 -2.72 5.40
C GLU A 344 -19.52 -2.72 6.72
N ARG A 345 -18.71 -3.77 6.88
CA ARG A 345 -17.78 -3.98 8.01
C ARG A 345 -16.37 -4.22 7.49
N ILE A 346 -15.36 -3.75 8.21
CA ILE A 346 -13.93 -3.92 7.91
C ILE A 346 -13.22 -4.75 8.97
#